data_AF-A0A2M7IZS5-F1
#
_entry.id   AF-A0A2M7IZS5-F1
#
_cell.length_a   1.000
_cell.length_b   1.000
_cell.length_c   1.000
_cell.angle_alpha   90.00
_cell.angle_beta   90.00
_cell.angle_gamma   90.00
#
_symmetry.space_group_name_H-M   'P 1'
#
loop_
_entity.id
_entity.type
_entity.pdbx_description
1 polymer ?
#
loop_
_entity_poly.entity_id
_entity_poly.type
_entity_poly.pdbx_seq_one_letter_code
_entity_poly.pdbx_strand_id
1 'polypeptide(L)'
;GQGDCLLGDFGAASFIADARHALPLQRLEVRAFACLLEEWLERSPAASDTQPVLDALWELQRRCAQPEVEARPLFAEIVQALEGVSVSREFG
;
A
#
# COMPACT_ATOMS: atom_id res chain seq x y z
N GLY A 1 17.10 7.15 12.48
CA GLY A 1 15.89 7.97 12.64
C GLY A 1 14.71 7.04 12.48
N GLN A 2 13.79 7.01 13.43
CA GLN A 2 12.56 6.22 13.33
C GLN A 2 11.71 6.90 12.25
N GLY A 3 11.63 6.26 11.08
CA GLY A 3 10.94 6.77 9.89
C GLY A 3 9.44 6.66 10.06
N ASP A 4 8.89 7.37 11.04
CA ASP A 4 7.46 7.37 11.33
C ASP A 4 6.74 8.11 10.20
N CYS A 5 5.96 7.37 9.42
CA CYS A 5 5.09 7.92 8.39
C CYS A 5 3.74 8.28 9.04
N LEU A 6 3.43 9.58 9.13
CA LEU A 6 2.13 10.06 9.59
C LEU A 6 1.25 10.30 8.36
N LEU A 7 0.16 9.53 8.22
CA LEU A 7 -0.83 9.79 7.19
C LEU A 7 -1.51 11.14 7.50
N GLY A 8 -1.34 12.12 6.62
CA GLY A 8 -1.88 13.48 6.78
C GLY A 8 -2.88 13.83 5.66
N ASP A 9 -3.72 14.81 5.96
CA ASP A 9 -4.81 15.38 5.13
C ASP A 9 -6.14 14.60 5.09
N PHE A 10 -6.83 14.57 6.23
CA PHE A 10 -8.21 14.09 6.35
C PHE A 10 -9.26 15.17 6.00
N GLY A 11 -8.91 16.24 5.28
CA GLY A 11 -9.84 17.33 4.95
C GLY A 11 -11.08 16.91 4.16
N ALA A 12 -11.01 15.77 3.47
CA ALA A 12 -12.12 15.14 2.73
C ALA A 12 -12.65 13.84 3.37
N ALA A 13 -12.23 13.51 4.59
CA ALA A 13 -12.68 12.30 5.28
C ALA A 13 -14.18 12.37 5.54
N SER A 14 -14.94 11.44 4.94
CA SER A 14 -16.37 11.28 5.20
C SER A 14 -16.61 10.09 6.13
N PHE A 15 -17.49 10.26 7.11
CA PHE A 15 -17.98 9.14 7.90
C PHE A 15 -18.67 8.14 6.96
N ILE A 16 -18.20 6.89 6.98
CA ILE A 16 -18.85 5.80 6.26
C ILE A 16 -20.14 5.47 7.01
N ALA A 17 -21.24 6.13 6.62
CA ALA A 17 -22.54 5.99 7.28
C ALA A 17 -23.23 4.64 6.99
N ASP A 18 -22.79 3.92 5.95
CA ASP A 18 -23.45 2.70 5.47
C ASP A 18 -22.42 1.65 5.02
N ALA A 19 -22.52 0.44 5.60
CA ALA A 19 -21.61 -0.69 5.34
C ALA A 19 -21.55 -1.08 3.86
N ARG A 20 -22.63 -0.83 3.10
CA ARG A 20 -22.70 -1.14 1.65
C ARG A 20 -21.73 -0.32 0.78
N HIS A 21 -21.35 0.88 1.23
CA HIS A 21 -20.42 1.75 0.49
C HIS A 21 -18.99 1.66 1.04
N ALA A 22 -18.79 0.98 2.17
CA ALA A 22 -17.50 0.88 2.83
C ALA A 22 -16.42 0.23 1.94
N LEU A 23 -16.76 -0.89 1.28
CA LEU A 23 -15.79 -1.64 0.47
C LEU A 23 -15.41 -0.93 -0.85
N PRO A 24 -16.37 -0.40 -1.64
CA PRO A 24 -16.01 0.36 -2.84
C PRO A 24 -15.20 1.63 -2.51
N LEU A 25 -15.55 2.35 -1.44
CA LEU A 25 -14.78 3.52 -1.00
C LEU A 25 -13.38 3.13 -0.54
N GLN A 26 -13.25 2.06 0.23
CA GLN A 26 -11.92 1.55 0.63
C GLN A 26 -11.05 1.20 -0.58
N ARG A 27 -11.63 0.59 -1.62
CA ARG A 27 -10.90 0.27 -2.86
C ARG A 27 -10.54 1.49 -3.72
N LEU A 28 -11.24 2.61 -3.53
CA LEU A 28 -10.82 3.89 -4.09
C LEU A 28 -9.57 4.40 -3.37
N GLU A 29 -9.57 4.37 -2.05
CA GLU A 29 -8.40 4.74 -1.23
C GLU A 29 -7.19 3.83 -1.50
N VAL A 30 -7.41 2.54 -1.74
CA VAL A 30 -6.35 1.60 -2.14
C VAL A 30 -5.70 2.01 -3.47
N ARG A 31 -6.45 2.59 -4.40
CA ARG A 31 -5.90 3.11 -5.65
C ARG A 31 -5.06 4.37 -5.41
N ALA A 32 -5.50 5.27 -4.53
CA ALA A 32 -4.70 6.42 -4.12
C ALA A 32 -3.38 5.98 -3.46
N PHE A 33 -3.45 4.98 -2.59
CA PHE A 33 -2.28 4.36 -1.99
C PHE A 33 -1.32 3.75 -3.03
N ALA A 34 -1.84 3.09 -4.07
CA ALA A 34 -1.01 2.53 -5.13
C ALA A 34 -0.19 3.60 -5.88
N CYS A 35 -0.78 4.78 -6.12
CA CYS A 35 -0.08 5.90 -6.74
C CYS A 35 1.01 6.47 -5.82
N LEU A 36 0.72 6.62 -4.52
CA LEU A 36 1.72 7.04 -3.53
C LEU A 36 2.90 6.06 -3.47
N LEU A 37 2.61 4.76 -3.46
CA LEU A 37 3.61 3.71 -3.40
C LEU A 37 4.51 3.70 -4.65
N GLU A 38 3.94 3.92 -5.83
CA GLU A 38 4.66 4.06 -7.09
C GLU A 38 5.65 5.24 -7.04
N GLU A 39 5.18 6.43 -6.68
CA GLU A 39 6.02 7.63 -6.58
C GLU A 39 7.19 7.46 -5.59
N TRP A 40 6.94 6.73 -4.50
CA TRP A 40 7.96 6.43 -3.49
C TRP A 40 8.97 5.42 -4.00
N LEU A 41 8.52 4.32 -4.63
CA LEU A 41 9.39 3.28 -5.19
C LEU A 41 10.28 3.81 -6.31
N GLU A 42 9.76 4.69 -7.19
CA GLU A 42 10.54 5.34 -8.24
C GLU A 42 11.71 6.19 -7.71
N ARG A 43 11.58 6.73 -6.49
CA ARG A 43 12.58 7.57 -5.83
C ARG A 43 13.49 6.80 -4.87
N SER A 44 13.25 5.51 -4.66
CA SER A 44 14.04 4.67 -3.78
C SER A 44 15.15 3.97 -4.58
N PRO A 45 16.43 4.32 -4.41
CA PRO A 45 17.51 3.66 -5.13
C PRO A 45 17.63 2.20 -4.68
N ALA A 46 17.67 1.29 -5.65
CA ALA A 46 17.88 -0.12 -5.36
C ALA A 46 19.32 -0.37 -4.92
N ALA A 47 19.52 -0.73 -3.65
CA ALA A 47 20.72 -1.40 -3.20
C ALA A 47 20.53 -2.92 -3.38
N SER A 48 21.62 -3.66 -3.64
CA SER A 48 21.57 -5.10 -3.93
C SER A 48 20.79 -5.90 -2.87
N ASP A 49 20.93 -5.55 -1.59
CA ASP A 49 20.28 -6.22 -0.46
C ASP A 49 18.79 -5.86 -0.29
N THR A 50 18.34 -4.79 -0.97
CA THR A 50 16.96 -4.29 -0.91
C THR A 50 16.14 -4.62 -2.15
N GLN A 51 16.78 -5.15 -3.21
CA GLN A 51 16.10 -5.49 -4.46
C GLN A 51 14.92 -6.45 -4.26
N PRO A 52 15.01 -7.54 -3.46
CA PRO A 52 13.87 -8.45 -3.25
C PRO A 52 12.69 -7.78 -2.56
N VAL A 53 12.97 -6.83 -1.65
CA VAL A 53 11.96 -6.04 -0.95
C VAL A 53 11.29 -5.07 -1.92
N LEU A 54 12.06 -4.39 -2.77
CA LEU A 54 11.52 -3.49 -3.79
C LEU A 54 10.66 -4.24 -4.81
N ASP A 55 11.08 -5.44 -5.23
CA ASP A 55 10.29 -6.27 -6.15
C ASP A 55 8.95 -6.70 -5.53
N ALA A 56 8.95 -7.09 -4.25
CA ALA A 56 7.73 -7.43 -3.53
C ALA A 56 6.79 -6.22 -3.34
N LEU A 57 7.35 -5.03 -3.12
CA LEU A 57 6.58 -3.79 -3.02
C LEU A 57 5.99 -3.36 -4.38
N TRP A 58 6.72 -3.54 -5.48
CA TRP A 58 6.19 -3.33 -6.83
C TRP A 58 5.08 -4.31 -7.19
N GLU A 59 5.16 -5.55 -6.72
CA GLU A 59 4.05 -6.50 -6.87
C GLU A 59 2.81 -6.07 -6.08
N LEU A 60 2.99 -5.64 -4.84
CA LEU A 60 1.90 -5.10 -4.03
C LEU A 60 1.28 -3.86 -4.68
N GLN A 61 2.09 -2.94 -5.21
CA GLN A 61 1.64 -1.76 -5.94
C GLN A 61 0.74 -2.15 -7.12
N ARG A 62 1.18 -3.11 -7.95
CA ARG A 62 0.40 -3.57 -9.12
C ARG A 62 -0.94 -4.18 -8.74
N ARG A 63 -0.99 -4.91 -7.62
CA ARG A 63 -2.25 -5.44 -7.07
C ARG A 63 -3.20 -4.33 -6.60
N CYS A 64 -2.67 -3.27 -5.98
CA CYS A 64 -3.47 -2.11 -5.56
C CYS A 64 -3.90 -1.22 -6.74
N ALA A 65 -3.13 -1.19 -7.83
CA ALA A 65 -3.38 -0.40 -9.03
C ALA A 65 -4.31 -1.07 -10.06
N GLN A 66 -4.91 -2.23 -9.74
CA GLN A 66 -5.79 -2.96 -10.67
C GLN A 66 -6.91 -2.06 -11.23
N PRO A 67 -7.19 -2.13 -12.55
CA PRO A 67 -8.26 -1.34 -13.16
C PRO A 67 -9.63 -1.78 -12.63
N GLU A 68 -9.82 -3.08 -12.41
CA GLU A 68 -11.01 -3.65 -11.80
C GLU A 68 -11.05 -3.31 -10.30
N VAL A 69 -12.12 -2.63 -9.86
CA VAL A 69 -12.24 -2.16 -8.47
C VAL A 69 -12.31 -3.35 -7.52
N GLU A 70 -13.07 -4.38 -7.90
CA GLU A 70 -13.27 -5.57 -7.09
C GLU A 70 -11.98 -6.41 -6.91
N ALA A 71 -11.04 -6.31 -7.85
CA ALA A 71 -9.77 -7.02 -7.81
C ALA A 71 -8.72 -6.37 -6.90
N ARG A 72 -8.98 -5.13 -6.43
CA ARG A 72 -8.08 -4.45 -5.50
C ARG A 72 -8.22 -5.07 -4.10
N PRO A 73 -7.09 -5.36 -3.43
CA PRO A 73 -7.12 -5.86 -2.06
C PRO A 73 -7.68 -4.80 -1.10
N LEU A 74 -8.15 -5.24 0.06
CA LEU A 74 -8.50 -4.34 1.16
C LEU A 74 -7.24 -3.96 1.95
N PHE A 75 -7.31 -2.87 2.72
CA PHE A 75 -6.16 -2.44 3.53
C PHE A 75 -5.66 -3.49 4.52
N ALA A 76 -6.55 -4.33 5.06
CA ALA A 76 -6.14 -5.44 5.94
C ALA A 76 -5.20 -6.43 5.23
N GLU A 77 -5.47 -6.74 3.96
CA GLU A 77 -4.62 -7.63 3.16
C GLU A 77 -3.30 -6.94 2.76
N ILE A 78 -3.33 -5.63 2.53
CA ILE A 78 -2.14 -4.83 2.25
C ILE A 78 -1.20 -4.81 3.46
N VAL A 79 -1.74 -4.61 4.66
CA VAL A 79 -0.95 -4.65 5.91
C VAL A 79 -0.29 -6.02 6.09
N GLN A 80 -1.05 -7.11 5.93
CA GLN A 80 -0.49 -8.46 6.00
C GLN A 80 0.64 -8.69 4.98
N ALA A 81 0.47 -8.20 3.74
CA ALA A 81 1.51 -8.30 2.73
C ALA A 81 2.78 -7.52 3.13
N LEU A 82 2.63 -6.31 3.68
CA LEU A 82 3.75 -5.48 4.12
C LEU A 82 4.50 -6.07 5.33
N GLU A 83 3.78 -6.70 6.27
CA GLU A 83 4.38 -7.43 7.38
C GLU A 83 5.23 -8.60 6.88
N GLY A 84 4.74 -9.37 5.91
CA GLY A 84 5.49 -10.47 5.29
C GLY A 84 6.78 -10.02 4.59
N VAL A 85 6.76 -8.84 3.98
CA VAL A 85 7.95 -8.23 3.35
C VAL A 85 8.96 -7.76 4.41
N SER A 86 8.47 -7.25 5.55
CA SER A 86 9.32 -6.73 6.64
C SER A 86 10.07 -7.83 7.40
N VAL A 87 9.44 -8.99 7.62
CA VAL A 87 10.06 -10.13 8.34
C VAL A 87 11.18 -10.79 7.53
N SER A 88 11.16 -10.66 6.20
CA SER A 88 12.25 -11.16 5.34
C SER A 88 13.58 -10.43 5.55
N ARG A 89 13.61 -9.31 6.29
CA ARG A 89 14.83 -8.59 6.69
C ARG A 89 15.50 -9.12 7.98
N GLU A 90 14.85 -9.99 8.76
CA GLU A 90 15.42 -10.46 10.05
C GLU A 90 16.23 -11.76 9.94
N PHE A 91 16.36 -12.34 8.74
CA PHE A 91 17.29 -13.44 8.46
C PHE A 91 18.19 -13.08 7.27
N GLY A 92 19.26 -12.35 7.55
CA GLY A 92 20.34 -12.02 6.61
C GLY A 92 21.53 -11.43 7.34
#